data_AF-A0A1G2CTF4-F1
#
_entry.id   AF-A0A1G2CTF4-F1
#
_cell.length_a   1.000
_cell.length_b   1.000
_cell.length_c   1.000
_cell.angle_alpha   90.00
_cell.angle_beta   90.00
_cell.angle_gamma   90.00
#
_symmetry.space_group_name_H-M   'P 1'
#
loop_
_entity.id
_entity.type
_entity.pdbx_description
1 polymer ?
#
loop_
_entity_poly.entity_id
_entity_poly.type
_entity_poly.pdbx_seq_one_letter_code
_entity_poly.pdbx_strand_id
1 'polypeptide(L)'
;MQTHETDHTPATPEQLAILTGEIALAVAKAKPSFARIQKLLGSKSATRKSISTAVLSALEIDSAPDPRLVKSQRLWAKLGLPLDCLDDLVMPDIPTDWDGVAIIPEVSCERLFALCVKHFPSWKYGNNLDNFKEEQNRPSRAYALGHRGGVEPDVLHRGKSYNQCIEEGLIFLTQKERICIELLRFAETGEHLDVVGLTITSSLAEVGHAYYAHLDSSFRTQVFRMGFCRRMCADSAGGPRQAVFA
;
A
#
# COMPACT_ATOMS: atom_id res chain seq x y z
N MET A 1 -15.73 -36.36 -8.13
CA MET A 1 -14.91 -35.39 -7.38
C MET A 1 -15.19 -34.03 -8.02
N GLN A 2 -16.17 -33.31 -7.49
CA GLN A 2 -16.54 -31.99 -7.99
C GLN A 2 -15.50 -31.00 -7.47
N THR A 3 -14.84 -30.31 -8.39
CA THR A 3 -14.01 -29.15 -8.11
C THR A 3 -14.90 -28.06 -7.51
N HIS A 4 -14.68 -27.71 -6.25
CA HIS A 4 -15.28 -26.52 -5.65
C HIS A 4 -14.83 -25.30 -6.47
N GLU A 5 -15.75 -24.72 -7.25
CA GLU A 5 -15.65 -23.32 -7.62
C GLU A 5 -15.56 -22.53 -6.31
N THR A 6 -14.41 -21.93 -6.05
CA THR A 6 -14.25 -20.99 -4.94
C THR A 6 -15.07 -19.75 -5.27
N ASP A 7 -16.23 -19.63 -4.62
CA ASP A 7 -17.02 -18.40 -4.63
C ASP A 7 -16.14 -17.25 -4.14
N HIS A 8 -15.84 -16.31 -5.02
CA HIS A 8 -15.02 -15.13 -4.72
C HIS A 8 -15.85 -13.98 -4.17
N THR A 9 -17.15 -14.18 -3.92
CA THR A 9 -18.01 -13.16 -3.35
C THR A 9 -17.64 -12.92 -1.89
N PRO A 10 -17.22 -11.70 -1.51
CA PRO A 10 -16.90 -11.40 -0.12
C PRO A 10 -18.17 -11.50 0.75
N ALA A 11 -17.99 -11.93 2.00
CA ALA A 11 -19.08 -11.96 2.98
C ALA A 11 -19.64 -10.55 3.23
N THR A 12 -20.96 -10.42 3.36
CA THR A 12 -21.58 -9.11 3.64
C THR A 12 -21.32 -8.68 5.09
N PRO A 13 -21.40 -7.37 5.40
CA PRO A 13 -21.28 -6.88 6.77
C PRO A 13 -22.26 -7.55 7.74
N GLU A 14 -23.48 -7.85 7.30
CA GLU A 14 -24.50 -8.54 8.09
C GLU A 14 -24.10 -9.99 8.40
N GLN A 15 -23.56 -10.71 7.41
CA GLN A 15 -23.08 -12.08 7.61
C GLN A 15 -21.92 -12.12 8.63
N LEU A 16 -20.98 -11.18 8.52
CA LEU A 16 -19.87 -11.04 9.46
C LEU A 16 -20.35 -10.67 10.87
N ALA A 17 -21.36 -9.80 10.99
CA ALA A 17 -21.96 -9.42 12.26
C ALA A 17 -22.64 -10.62 12.95
N ILE A 18 -23.40 -11.43 12.20
CA ILE A 18 -24.03 -12.65 12.71
C ILE A 18 -22.98 -13.63 13.24
N LEU A 19 -21.95 -13.94 12.44
CA LEU A 19 -20.88 -14.86 12.83
C LEU A 19 -20.14 -14.37 14.09
N THR A 20 -19.81 -13.08 14.13
CA THR A 20 -19.16 -12.47 15.31
C THR A 20 -20.06 -12.56 16.55
N GLY A 21 -21.38 -12.40 16.38
CA GLY A 21 -22.38 -12.57 17.43
C GLY A 21 -22.42 -13.99 18.00
N GLU A 22 -22.36 -15.01 17.15
CA GLU A 22 -22.33 -16.42 17.58
C GLU A 22 -21.06 -16.76 18.36
N ILE A 23 -19.90 -16.25 17.92
CA ILE A 23 -18.63 -16.41 18.64
C ILE A 23 -18.73 -15.74 20.02
N ALA A 24 -19.25 -14.51 20.08
CA ALA A 24 -19.43 -13.78 21.34
C ALA A 24 -20.38 -14.52 22.29
N LEU A 25 -21.49 -15.06 21.77
CA LEU A 25 -22.45 -15.85 22.53
C LEU A 25 -21.82 -17.14 23.09
N ALA A 26 -21.01 -17.84 22.31
CA ALA A 26 -20.28 -19.02 22.75
C ALA A 26 -19.33 -18.70 23.91
N VAL A 27 -18.56 -17.60 23.81
CA VAL A 27 -17.67 -17.13 24.89
C VAL A 27 -18.47 -16.76 26.15
N ALA A 28 -19.61 -16.08 26.01
CA ALA A 28 -20.46 -15.72 27.14
C ALA A 28 -21.02 -16.97 27.85
N LYS A 29 -21.47 -17.97 27.10
CA LYS A 29 -21.95 -19.27 27.64
C LYS A 29 -20.87 -20.03 28.40
N ALA A 30 -19.61 -19.92 27.99
CA ALA A 30 -18.48 -20.54 28.66
C ALA A 30 -18.13 -19.90 30.02
N LYS A 31 -18.70 -18.72 30.35
CA LYS A 31 -18.53 -18.01 31.64
C LYS A 31 -17.06 -17.92 32.10
N PRO A 32 -16.14 -17.38 31.28
CA PRO A 32 -14.74 -17.25 31.67
C PRO A 32 -14.58 -16.34 32.89
N SER A 33 -13.60 -16.64 33.75
CA SER A 33 -13.34 -15.83 34.94
C SER A 33 -12.81 -14.44 34.58
N PHE A 34 -13.09 -13.45 35.43
CA PHE A 34 -12.58 -12.08 35.27
C PHE A 34 -11.05 -12.05 35.10
N ALA A 35 -10.31 -12.79 35.93
CA ALA A 35 -8.86 -12.88 35.86
C ALA A 35 -8.37 -13.43 34.51
N ARG A 36 -9.10 -14.39 33.91
CA ARG A 36 -8.76 -14.96 32.61
C ARG A 36 -9.02 -13.97 31.47
N ILE A 37 -10.14 -13.25 31.51
CA ILE A 37 -10.42 -12.17 30.55
C ILE A 37 -9.38 -11.05 30.68
N GLN A 38 -9.04 -10.60 31.89
CA GLN A 38 -8.00 -9.59 32.10
C GLN A 38 -6.63 -10.02 31.55
N LYS A 39 -6.25 -11.28 31.76
CA LYS A 39 -5.00 -11.83 31.19
C LYS A 39 -5.00 -11.80 29.65
N LEU A 40 -6.12 -12.15 29.02
CA LEU A 40 -6.28 -12.11 27.57
C LEU A 40 -6.22 -10.66 27.04
N LEU A 41 -6.91 -9.73 27.72
CA LEU A 41 -6.90 -8.31 27.37
C LEU A 41 -5.54 -7.64 27.58
N GLY A 42 -4.72 -8.14 28.51
CA GLY A 42 -3.34 -7.68 28.72
C GLY A 42 -2.35 -8.17 27.66
N SER A 43 -2.71 -9.17 26.86
CA SER A 43 -1.85 -9.79 25.83
C SER A 43 -2.49 -9.76 24.44
N LYS A 44 -3.00 -8.58 24.05
CA LYS A 44 -3.88 -8.39 22.88
C LYS A 44 -3.35 -9.03 21.58
N SER A 45 -2.08 -8.83 21.24
CA SER A 45 -1.49 -9.37 20.00
C SER A 45 -1.42 -10.91 20.02
N ALA A 46 -0.80 -11.51 21.03
CA ALA A 46 -0.70 -12.96 21.17
C ALA A 46 -2.08 -13.64 21.28
N THR A 47 -3.00 -13.00 22.00
CA THR A 47 -4.39 -13.45 22.12
C THR A 47 -5.12 -13.39 20.78
N ARG A 48 -4.99 -12.29 20.03
CA ARG A 48 -5.60 -12.14 18.70
C ARG A 48 -5.09 -13.22 17.75
N LYS A 49 -3.78 -13.48 17.72
CA LYS A 49 -3.19 -14.52 16.87
C LYS A 49 -3.73 -15.92 17.23
N SER A 50 -3.75 -16.25 18.52
CA SER A 50 -4.26 -17.55 18.99
C SER A 50 -5.76 -17.73 18.71
N ILE A 51 -6.57 -16.68 18.92
CA ILE A 51 -8.00 -16.70 18.61
C ILE A 51 -8.22 -16.83 17.11
N SER A 52 -7.51 -16.05 16.30
CA SER A 52 -7.59 -16.11 14.83
C SER A 52 -7.33 -17.54 14.33
N THR A 53 -6.20 -18.15 14.73
CA THR A 53 -5.86 -19.53 14.35
C THR A 53 -6.92 -20.53 14.78
N ALA A 54 -7.38 -20.48 16.03
CA ALA A 54 -8.35 -21.45 16.55
C ALA A 54 -9.74 -21.30 15.92
N VAL A 55 -10.22 -20.07 15.75
CA VAL A 55 -11.55 -19.78 15.18
C VAL A 55 -11.56 -20.10 13.69
N LEU A 56 -10.57 -19.64 12.92
CA LEU A 56 -10.53 -19.90 11.48
C LEU A 56 -10.39 -21.39 11.19
N SER A 57 -9.56 -22.11 11.95
CA SER A 57 -9.45 -23.57 11.84
C SER A 57 -10.76 -24.29 12.17
N ALA A 58 -11.49 -23.85 13.21
CA ALA A 58 -12.76 -24.47 13.59
C ALA A 58 -13.90 -24.20 12.59
N LEU A 59 -13.78 -23.10 11.83
CA LEU A 59 -14.74 -22.72 10.79
C LEU A 59 -14.33 -23.22 9.40
N GLU A 60 -13.24 -23.97 9.29
CA GLU A 60 -12.66 -24.43 8.01
C GLU A 60 -12.39 -23.27 7.04
N ILE A 61 -12.07 -22.08 7.59
CA ILE A 61 -11.72 -20.89 6.81
C ILE A 61 -10.21 -20.91 6.62
N ASP A 62 -9.78 -21.07 5.37
CA ASP A 62 -8.37 -20.91 5.01
C ASP A 62 -7.94 -19.45 5.22
N SER A 63 -7.04 -19.23 6.17
CA SER A 63 -6.51 -17.91 6.52
C SER A 63 -5.24 -17.56 5.74
N ALA A 64 -5.08 -18.12 4.53
CA ALA A 64 -3.88 -17.88 3.74
C ALA A 64 -3.76 -16.36 3.45
N PRO A 65 -2.60 -15.74 3.74
CA PRO A 65 -2.40 -14.35 3.39
C PRO A 65 -2.58 -14.15 1.89
N ASP A 66 -3.11 -13.00 1.48
CA ASP A 66 -3.27 -12.68 0.06
C ASP A 66 -1.92 -12.89 -0.67
N PRO A 67 -1.88 -13.69 -1.74
CA PRO A 67 -0.64 -14.03 -2.42
C PRO A 67 0.12 -12.80 -2.94
N ARG A 68 -0.59 -11.69 -3.21
CA ARG A 68 0.02 -10.42 -3.62
C ARG A 68 0.77 -9.74 -2.46
N LEU A 69 0.29 -9.86 -1.22
CA LEU A 69 1.04 -9.40 -0.05
C LEU A 69 2.27 -10.26 0.22
N VAL A 70 2.14 -11.59 0.08
CA VAL A 70 3.29 -12.51 0.19
C VAL A 70 4.35 -12.17 -0.86
N LYS A 71 3.93 -11.88 -2.09
CA LYS A 71 4.82 -11.41 -3.16
C LYS A 71 5.51 -10.10 -2.77
N SER A 72 4.75 -9.10 -2.32
CA SER A 72 5.31 -7.81 -1.89
C SER A 72 6.33 -7.97 -0.75
N GLN A 73 6.04 -8.80 0.25
CA GLN A 73 6.96 -9.11 1.36
C GLN A 73 8.27 -9.73 0.86
N ARG A 74 8.20 -10.67 -0.10
CA ARG A 74 9.39 -11.28 -0.71
C ARG A 74 10.24 -10.27 -1.47
N LEU A 75 9.62 -9.36 -2.21
CA LEU A 75 10.32 -8.29 -2.92
C LEU A 75 11.03 -7.34 -1.95
N TRP A 76 10.38 -6.96 -0.85
CA TRP A 76 11.00 -6.18 0.21
C TRP A 76 12.22 -6.87 0.83
N ALA A 77 12.15 -8.19 1.06
CA ALA A 77 13.30 -8.98 1.51
C ALA A 77 14.46 -8.93 0.50
N LYS A 78 14.19 -9.05 -0.82
CA LYS A 78 15.22 -8.91 -1.88
C LYS A 78 15.88 -7.53 -1.87
N LEU A 79 15.12 -6.48 -1.55
CA LEU A 79 15.62 -5.12 -1.46
C LEU A 79 16.48 -4.86 -0.21
N GLY A 80 16.53 -5.82 0.73
CA GLY A 80 17.26 -5.71 1.98
C GLY A 80 16.45 -5.07 3.12
N LEU A 81 15.12 -5.08 3.03
CA LEU A 81 14.21 -4.61 4.06
C LEU A 81 13.17 -5.69 4.36
N PRO A 82 13.53 -6.79 5.05
CA PRO A 82 12.56 -7.83 5.40
C PRO A 82 11.46 -7.26 6.31
N LEU A 83 10.20 -7.54 5.97
CA LEU A 83 9.03 -7.07 6.73
C LEU A 83 8.38 -8.23 7.49
N ASP A 84 8.10 -8.04 8.77
CA ASP A 84 7.43 -8.99 9.64
C ASP A 84 6.10 -8.41 10.14
N CYS A 85 5.19 -8.11 9.20
CA CYS A 85 3.91 -7.46 9.51
C CYS A 85 2.69 -8.09 8.80
N LEU A 86 2.88 -9.18 8.06
CA LEU A 86 1.85 -9.76 7.19
C LEU A 86 0.55 -10.09 7.94
N ASP A 87 0.67 -10.63 9.16
CA ASP A 87 -0.47 -11.01 10.01
C ASP A 87 -1.32 -9.81 10.50
N ASP A 88 -0.77 -8.59 10.45
CA ASP A 88 -1.41 -7.37 10.98
C ASP A 88 -1.93 -6.44 9.87
N LEU A 89 -1.70 -6.80 8.61
CA LEU A 89 -2.15 -6.04 7.44
C LEU A 89 -3.60 -6.38 7.11
N VAL A 90 -4.38 -5.34 6.84
CA VAL A 90 -5.74 -5.46 6.30
C VAL A 90 -5.67 -5.14 4.82
N MET A 91 -6.23 -6.00 3.99
CA MET A 91 -6.37 -5.71 2.57
C MET A 91 -7.45 -4.64 2.36
N PRO A 92 -7.18 -3.58 1.58
CA PRO A 92 -8.24 -2.66 1.19
C PRO A 92 -9.22 -3.34 0.23
N ASP A 93 -10.40 -2.75 0.08
CA ASP A 93 -11.34 -3.09 -0.98
C ASP A 93 -10.78 -2.61 -2.33
N ILE A 94 -10.12 -3.51 -3.05
CA ILE A 94 -9.46 -3.22 -4.32
C ILE A 94 -10.46 -3.41 -5.46
N PRO A 95 -10.67 -2.40 -6.34
CA PRO A 95 -11.49 -2.57 -7.54
C PRO A 95 -11.00 -3.73 -8.42
N THR A 96 -11.93 -4.48 -9.04
CA THR A 96 -11.62 -5.70 -9.79
C THR A 96 -10.65 -5.48 -10.97
N ASP A 97 -10.63 -4.27 -11.53
CA ASP A 97 -9.74 -3.88 -12.63
C ASP A 97 -8.34 -3.44 -12.18
N TRP A 98 -8.03 -3.51 -10.88
CA TRP A 98 -6.74 -3.12 -10.32
C TRP A 98 -5.90 -4.36 -9.97
N ASP A 99 -4.65 -4.36 -10.40
CA ASP A 99 -3.71 -5.48 -10.27
C ASP A 99 -2.55 -5.19 -9.28
N GLY A 100 -2.32 -3.93 -8.94
CA GLY A 100 -1.23 -3.48 -8.08
C GLY A 100 -1.55 -3.61 -6.59
N VAL A 101 -0.71 -4.34 -5.85
CA VAL A 101 -0.73 -4.40 -4.38
C VAL A 101 0.67 -4.24 -3.84
N ALA A 102 0.83 -3.34 -2.87
CA ALA A 102 2.09 -3.08 -2.20
C ALA A 102 1.91 -3.03 -0.68
N ILE A 103 2.88 -3.57 0.06
CA ILE A 103 3.06 -3.26 1.48
C ILE A 103 3.84 -1.94 1.56
N ILE A 104 3.28 -0.95 2.24
CA ILE A 104 3.94 0.32 2.53
C ILE A 104 4.56 0.24 3.93
N PRO A 105 5.89 0.12 4.04
CA PRO A 105 6.56 -0.07 5.34
C PRO A 105 6.57 1.18 6.21
N GLU A 106 6.69 1.00 7.52
CA GLU A 106 6.87 2.08 8.51
C GLU A 106 8.34 2.58 8.51
N VAL A 107 8.76 3.13 7.38
CA VAL A 107 10.08 3.76 7.20
C VAL A 107 9.92 5.12 6.53
N SER A 108 10.94 5.97 6.65
CA SER A 108 10.94 7.32 6.07
C SER A 108 11.18 7.29 4.55
N CYS A 109 10.75 8.35 3.86
CA CYS A 109 11.01 8.56 2.43
C CYS A 109 12.51 8.60 2.15
N GLU A 110 13.33 9.20 3.03
CA GLU A 110 14.79 9.19 2.89
C GLU A 110 15.37 7.79 2.94
N ARG A 111 14.90 6.95 3.86
CA ARG A 111 15.37 5.57 3.95
C ARG A 111 15.02 4.78 2.70
N LEU A 112 13.82 4.98 2.17
CA LEU A 112 13.38 4.35 0.91
C LEU A 112 14.19 4.86 -0.28
N PHE A 113 14.43 6.16 -0.38
CA PHE A 113 15.23 6.73 -1.46
C PHE A 113 16.68 6.26 -1.42
N ALA A 114 17.26 6.05 -0.22
CA ALA A 114 18.57 5.42 -0.09
C ALA A 114 18.60 3.98 -0.64
N LEU A 115 17.49 3.24 -0.55
CA LEU A 115 17.36 1.94 -1.22
C LEU A 115 17.32 2.12 -2.74
N CYS A 116 16.64 3.15 -3.27
CA CYS A 116 16.66 3.44 -4.70
C CYS A 116 18.10 3.65 -5.19
N VAL A 117 18.85 4.54 -4.53
CA VAL A 117 20.26 4.83 -4.86
C VAL A 117 21.14 3.59 -4.81
N LYS A 118 20.86 2.65 -3.89
CA LYS A 118 21.60 1.39 -3.77
C LYS A 118 21.36 0.45 -4.96
N HIS A 119 20.14 0.43 -5.51
CA HIS A 119 19.74 -0.56 -6.51
C HIS A 119 19.76 0.00 -7.94
N PHE A 120 19.58 1.30 -8.14
CA PHE A 120 19.56 1.94 -9.45
C PHE A 120 19.91 3.45 -9.40
N PRO A 121 20.38 4.05 -10.51
CA PRO A 121 20.67 5.47 -10.56
C PRO A 121 19.45 6.30 -10.18
N SER A 122 19.60 7.12 -9.15
CA SER A 122 18.52 7.89 -8.56
C SER A 122 18.96 9.31 -8.27
N TRP A 123 18.06 10.26 -8.46
CA TRP A 123 18.27 11.67 -8.16
C TRP A 123 17.02 12.28 -7.54
N LYS A 124 17.19 13.21 -6.61
CA LYS A 124 16.08 13.95 -5.98
C LYS A 124 16.36 15.44 -5.98
N TYR A 125 15.30 16.23 -6.17
CA TYR A 125 15.31 17.66 -5.93
C TYR A 125 15.13 17.92 -4.43
N GLY A 126 16.06 18.65 -3.82
CA GLY A 126 16.04 18.99 -2.39
C GLY A 126 16.77 17.97 -1.51
N ASN A 127 17.07 18.41 -0.27
CA ASN A 127 17.93 17.63 0.63
C ASN A 127 17.15 16.57 1.42
N ASN A 128 15.88 16.81 1.76
CA ASN A 128 15.07 15.93 2.60
C ASN A 128 13.64 15.71 2.02
N LEU A 129 13.32 14.46 1.69
CA LEU A 129 12.02 14.00 1.19
C LEU A 129 11.01 13.73 2.31
N ASP A 130 11.47 13.69 3.57
CA ASP A 130 10.57 13.61 4.73
C ASP A 130 9.97 14.98 5.11
N ASN A 131 10.48 16.07 4.52
CA ASN A 131 9.95 17.42 4.70
C ASN A 131 8.83 17.69 3.67
N PHE A 132 7.62 17.27 3.98
CA PHE A 132 6.41 17.64 3.24
C PHE A 132 5.56 18.61 4.07
N LYS A 133 4.86 19.52 3.37
CA LYS A 133 3.93 20.50 3.94
C LYS A 133 2.56 19.89 4.23
N GLU A 134 2.09 19.09 3.28
CA GLU A 134 0.74 18.54 3.27
C GLU A 134 0.75 17.27 2.45
N GLU A 135 -0.05 16.28 2.87
CA GLU A 135 -0.35 15.10 2.08
C GLU A 135 -1.71 14.52 2.47
N GLN A 136 -2.26 13.66 1.62
CA GLN A 136 -3.45 12.90 1.97
C GLN A 136 -3.16 11.93 3.13
N ASN A 137 -4.06 11.88 4.10
CA ASN A 137 -3.90 11.03 5.28
C ASN A 137 -3.64 9.56 4.90
N ARG A 138 -2.75 8.92 5.66
CA ARG A 138 -2.41 7.50 5.58
C ARG A 138 -2.25 6.90 6.98
N PRO A 139 -2.34 5.57 7.12
CA PRO A 139 -1.97 4.90 8.37
C PRO A 139 -0.53 5.23 8.78
N SER A 140 -0.30 5.40 10.09
CA SER A 140 1.04 5.67 10.64
C SER A 140 1.94 4.43 10.66
N ARG A 141 1.34 3.25 10.84
CA ARG A 141 2.00 1.93 10.79
C ARG A 141 2.07 1.41 9.36
N ALA A 142 2.76 0.29 9.15
CA ALA A 142 2.74 -0.39 7.85
C ALA A 142 1.31 -0.77 7.43
N TYR A 143 0.99 -0.61 6.13
CA TYR A 143 -0.34 -0.88 5.57
C TYR A 143 -0.26 -1.48 4.17
N ALA A 144 -1.35 -2.11 3.74
CA ALA A 144 -1.51 -2.57 2.37
C ALA A 144 -2.15 -1.48 1.52
N LEU A 145 -1.62 -1.33 0.31
CA LEU A 145 -2.07 -0.35 -0.68
C LEU A 145 -2.47 -1.10 -1.95
N GLY A 146 -3.67 -0.84 -2.46
CA GLY A 146 -4.10 -1.19 -3.80
C GLY A 146 -3.89 -0.03 -4.76
N HIS A 147 -3.44 -0.30 -5.99
CA HIS A 147 -3.33 0.69 -7.07
C HIS A 147 -3.61 0.04 -8.43
N ARG A 148 -3.92 0.85 -9.46
CA ARG A 148 -4.24 0.38 -10.83
C ARG A 148 -3.12 -0.36 -11.58
N GLY A 149 -1.95 -0.50 -10.97
CA GLY A 149 -0.73 -1.03 -11.61
C GLY A 149 -0.30 -0.27 -12.86
N GLY A 150 0.15 -0.99 -13.88
CA GLY A 150 0.67 -0.44 -15.12
C GLY A 150 2.07 0.21 -15.03
N VAL A 151 2.75 0.30 -16.18
CA VAL A 151 4.11 0.88 -16.27
C VAL A 151 4.07 2.41 -16.21
N GLU A 152 3.05 3.03 -16.80
CA GLU A 152 2.88 4.50 -16.88
C GLU A 152 1.82 4.99 -15.89
N PRO A 153 1.71 6.31 -15.64
CA PRO A 153 0.61 6.87 -14.86
C PRO A 153 -0.75 6.51 -15.46
N ASP A 154 -1.78 6.50 -14.61
CA ASP A 154 -3.11 6.02 -14.97
C ASP A 154 -3.65 6.78 -16.16
N VAL A 155 -3.92 6.05 -17.25
CA VAL A 155 -4.40 6.63 -18.51
C VAL A 155 -5.64 7.50 -18.30
N LEU A 156 -6.54 7.07 -17.41
CA LEU A 156 -7.78 7.78 -17.04
C LEU A 156 -7.53 9.16 -16.40
N HIS A 157 -6.35 9.37 -15.82
CA HIS A 157 -6.00 10.58 -15.09
C HIS A 157 -4.85 11.36 -15.72
N ARG A 158 -4.43 10.99 -16.94
CA ARG A 158 -3.43 11.76 -17.68
C ARG A 158 -3.90 13.18 -17.95
N GLY A 159 -2.97 14.13 -17.92
CA GLY A 159 -3.29 15.55 -18.09
C GLY A 159 -3.98 16.19 -16.89
N LYS A 160 -4.22 15.47 -15.79
CA LYS A 160 -4.75 16.06 -14.56
C LYS A 160 -3.61 16.61 -13.70
N SER A 161 -3.79 17.84 -13.24
CA SER A 161 -2.93 18.48 -12.24
C SER A 161 -3.29 18.02 -10.82
N TYR A 162 -2.40 18.28 -9.86
CA TYR A 162 -2.66 18.04 -8.43
C TYR A 162 -3.98 18.68 -7.99
N ASN A 163 -4.21 19.96 -8.32
CA ASN A 163 -5.41 20.67 -7.88
C ASN A 163 -6.70 20.02 -8.41
N GLN A 164 -6.71 19.61 -9.68
CA GLN A 164 -7.87 18.92 -10.27
C GLN A 164 -8.13 17.59 -9.55
N CYS A 165 -7.08 16.83 -9.22
CA CYS A 165 -7.23 15.57 -8.49
C CYS A 165 -7.82 15.78 -7.10
N ILE A 166 -7.39 16.82 -6.38
CA ILE A 166 -7.96 17.18 -5.08
C ILE A 166 -9.40 17.65 -5.19
N GLU A 167 -9.72 18.49 -6.18
CA GLU A 167 -11.08 18.98 -6.44
C GLU A 167 -12.07 17.84 -6.76
N GLU A 168 -11.60 16.84 -7.50
CA GLU A 168 -12.37 15.62 -7.80
C GLU A 168 -12.44 14.63 -6.63
N GLY A 169 -11.76 14.90 -5.51
CA GLY A 169 -11.71 13.99 -4.36
C GLY A 169 -10.95 12.69 -4.63
N LEU A 170 -10.05 12.66 -5.61
CA LEU A 170 -9.26 11.47 -5.93
C LEU A 170 -8.30 11.16 -4.79
N ILE A 171 -8.23 9.89 -4.40
CA ILE A 171 -7.15 9.35 -3.57
C ILE A 171 -6.09 8.78 -4.52
N PHE A 172 -4.87 9.28 -4.40
CA PHE A 172 -3.76 8.90 -5.27
C PHE A 172 -2.46 8.80 -4.48
N LEU A 173 -1.44 8.22 -5.10
CA LEU A 173 -0.19 7.89 -4.42
C LEU A 173 0.44 9.10 -3.73
N THR A 174 0.84 8.93 -2.47
CA THR A 174 1.79 9.81 -1.81
C THR A 174 3.18 9.64 -2.41
N GLN A 175 4.09 10.54 -2.07
CA GLN A 175 5.50 10.39 -2.44
C GLN A 175 6.10 9.07 -1.93
N LYS A 176 5.81 8.71 -0.68
CA LYS A 176 6.29 7.47 -0.05
C LYS A 176 5.82 6.25 -0.83
N GLU A 177 4.53 6.22 -1.18
CA GLU A 177 3.93 5.12 -1.92
C GLU A 177 4.54 4.99 -3.32
N ARG A 178 4.75 6.12 -4.02
CA ARG A 178 5.39 6.12 -5.33
C ARG A 178 6.82 5.57 -5.29
N ILE A 179 7.61 5.90 -4.28
CA ILE A 179 8.97 5.35 -4.09
C ILE A 179 8.91 3.83 -3.81
N CYS A 180 7.97 3.39 -2.97
CA CYS A 180 7.80 1.96 -2.66
C CYS A 180 7.47 1.15 -3.93
N ILE A 181 6.52 1.62 -4.73
CA ILE A 181 6.10 0.90 -5.94
C ILE A 181 7.24 0.90 -6.99
N GLU A 182 8.07 1.95 -7.07
CA GLU A 182 9.29 1.95 -7.89
C GLU A 182 10.23 0.80 -7.52
N LEU A 183 10.58 0.73 -6.22
CA LEU A 183 11.49 -0.27 -5.69
C LEU A 183 10.96 -1.68 -5.91
N LEU A 184 9.66 -1.89 -5.66
CA LEU A 184 9.01 -3.18 -5.84
C LEU A 184 8.99 -3.59 -7.32
N ARG A 185 8.67 -2.67 -8.25
CA ARG A 185 8.74 -2.92 -9.69
C ARG A 185 10.15 -3.32 -10.11
N PHE A 186 11.15 -2.54 -9.71
CA PHE A 186 12.54 -2.81 -10.07
C PHE A 186 13.03 -4.15 -9.50
N ALA A 187 12.70 -4.47 -8.25
CA ALA A 187 13.04 -5.77 -7.66
C ALA A 187 12.32 -6.96 -8.32
N GLU A 188 11.17 -6.71 -8.93
CA GLU A 188 10.41 -7.73 -9.65
C GLU A 188 10.93 -7.95 -11.06
N THR A 189 11.12 -6.88 -11.83
CA THR A 189 11.34 -6.96 -13.28
C THR A 189 12.70 -6.44 -13.74
N GLY A 190 13.42 -5.70 -12.89
CA GLY A 190 14.60 -4.93 -13.28
C GLY A 190 14.30 -3.70 -14.13
N GLU A 191 13.03 -3.33 -14.28
CA GLU A 191 12.57 -2.19 -15.07
C GLU A 191 12.01 -1.08 -14.18
N HIS A 192 11.91 0.12 -14.74
CA HIS A 192 11.39 1.31 -14.09
C HIS A 192 9.93 1.59 -14.47
N LEU A 193 9.25 2.37 -13.62
CA LEU A 193 7.96 2.96 -13.97
C LEU A 193 8.15 4.34 -14.61
N ASP A 194 7.10 4.84 -15.25
CA ASP A 194 7.01 6.20 -15.79
C ASP A 194 8.17 6.51 -16.75
N VAL A 195 8.29 5.68 -17.81
CA VAL A 195 9.34 5.79 -18.83
C VAL A 195 9.01 6.91 -19.81
N VAL A 196 7.72 7.11 -20.09
CA VAL A 196 7.21 8.15 -20.99
C VAL A 196 6.63 9.33 -20.21
N GLY A 197 5.82 9.05 -19.20
CA GLY A 197 5.14 10.05 -18.40
C GLY A 197 5.84 10.37 -17.08
N LEU A 198 5.10 11.05 -16.19
CA LEU A 198 5.51 11.29 -14.81
C LEU A 198 4.31 11.07 -13.88
N THR A 199 4.56 10.46 -12.72
CA THR A 199 3.54 10.35 -11.68
C THR A 199 3.53 11.60 -10.80
N ILE A 200 2.42 12.34 -10.76
CA ILE A 200 2.17 13.39 -9.77
C ILE A 200 1.65 12.74 -8.48
N THR A 201 2.20 13.13 -7.34
CA THR A 201 1.86 12.55 -6.04
C THR A 201 1.03 13.49 -5.19
N SER A 202 0.36 12.94 -4.18
CA SER A 202 -0.48 13.69 -3.26
C SER A 202 0.30 14.44 -2.17
N SER A 203 1.63 14.38 -2.19
CA SER A 203 2.49 15.06 -1.21
C SER A 203 2.95 16.41 -1.75
N LEU A 204 2.89 17.45 -0.93
CA LEU A 204 3.36 18.80 -1.24
C LEU A 204 4.70 19.07 -0.53
N ALA A 205 5.67 19.61 -1.25
CA ALA A 205 6.90 20.16 -0.67
C ALA A 205 6.60 21.39 0.21
N GLU A 206 7.56 21.80 1.05
CA GLU A 206 7.44 22.99 1.92
C GLU A 206 7.01 24.25 1.16
N VAL A 207 7.50 24.42 -0.07
CA VAL A 207 7.16 25.53 -0.97
C VAL A 207 5.75 25.44 -1.58
N GLY A 208 4.96 24.42 -1.23
CA GLY A 208 3.59 24.20 -1.71
C GLY A 208 3.49 23.61 -3.13
N HIS A 209 4.59 23.05 -3.65
CA HIS A 209 4.65 22.38 -4.95
C HIS A 209 4.37 20.88 -4.79
N ALA A 210 3.70 20.26 -5.75
CA ALA A 210 3.41 18.83 -5.71
C ALA A 210 4.64 18.03 -6.10
N TYR A 211 4.97 16.99 -5.34
CA TYR A 211 6.04 16.07 -5.70
C TYR A 211 5.63 15.23 -6.90
N TYR A 212 6.59 14.92 -7.76
CA TYR A 212 6.43 13.98 -8.87
C TYR A 212 7.63 13.04 -8.97
N ALA A 213 7.42 11.91 -9.65
CA ALA A 213 8.46 10.94 -9.98
C ALA A 213 8.40 10.54 -11.46
N HIS A 214 9.55 10.33 -12.09
CA HIS A 214 9.63 9.74 -13.44
C HIS A 214 11.02 9.13 -13.69
N LEU A 215 11.14 8.37 -14.77
CA LEU A 215 12.43 7.97 -15.30
C LEU A 215 12.94 9.04 -16.28
N ASP A 216 14.08 9.66 -15.96
CA ASP A 216 14.72 10.60 -16.86
C ASP A 216 15.72 9.89 -17.77
N SER A 217 15.42 9.88 -19.07
CA SER A 217 16.27 9.34 -20.14
C SER A 217 17.19 10.37 -20.80
N SER A 218 17.21 11.62 -20.34
CA SER A 218 18.04 12.70 -20.92
C SER A 218 19.54 12.49 -20.64
N PHE A 219 19.88 11.63 -19.69
CA PHE A 219 21.24 11.30 -19.31
C PHE A 219 21.70 10.03 -20.03
N ARG A 220 23.03 9.85 -20.16
CA ARG A 220 23.61 8.63 -20.74
C ARG A 220 23.18 7.35 -20.01
N THR A 221 22.77 7.47 -18.76
CA THR A 221 22.15 6.44 -17.94
C THR A 221 20.75 6.91 -17.55
N GLN A 222 19.75 6.06 -17.66
CA GLN A 222 18.41 6.37 -17.14
C GLN A 222 18.49 6.62 -15.63
N VAL A 223 17.85 7.67 -15.14
CA VAL A 223 17.88 8.07 -13.72
C VAL A 223 16.45 8.18 -13.19
N PHE A 224 16.14 7.45 -12.13
CA PHE A 224 14.89 7.66 -11.39
C PHE A 224 14.92 9.03 -10.70
N ARG A 225 14.05 9.95 -11.11
CA ARG A 225 14.01 11.33 -10.63
C ARG A 225 12.81 11.59 -9.75
N MET A 226 13.09 12.11 -8.55
CA MET A 226 12.10 12.75 -7.68
C MET A 226 12.24 14.28 -7.79
N GLY A 227 11.15 14.96 -8.12
CA GLY A 227 11.12 16.42 -8.25
C GLY A 227 9.84 17.00 -7.71
N PHE A 228 9.61 18.29 -7.94
CA PHE A 228 8.32 18.92 -7.66
C PHE A 228 7.93 19.93 -8.73
N CYS A 229 6.64 20.11 -8.93
CA CYS A 229 6.05 21.03 -9.90
C CYS A 229 4.97 21.90 -9.24
N ARG A 230 4.58 23.00 -9.89
CA ARG A 230 3.43 23.78 -9.40
C ARG A 230 2.19 22.89 -9.38
N ARG A 231 1.27 23.12 -8.43
CA ARG A 231 0.06 22.29 -8.25
C ARG A 231 -0.90 22.30 -9.46
N MET A 232 -0.74 23.29 -10.33
CA MET A 232 -1.50 23.46 -11.58
C MET A 232 -0.78 22.87 -12.80
N CYS A 233 0.44 22.36 -12.63
CA CYS A 233 1.14 21.69 -13.73
C CYS A 233 0.35 20.45 -14.13
N ALA A 234 0.08 20.35 -15.42
CA ALA A 234 -0.53 19.23 -16.08
C ALA A 234 0.38 18.83 -17.23
N ASP A 235 0.64 17.54 -17.37
CA ASP A 235 1.42 16.96 -18.45
C ASP A 235 0.52 15.95 -19.17
N SER A 236 0.49 15.97 -20.51
CA SER A 236 -0.42 15.09 -21.26
C SER A 236 -0.04 13.62 -21.17
N ALA A 237 1.22 13.30 -20.88
CA ALA A 237 1.70 11.95 -20.59
C ALA A 237 1.74 11.64 -19.09
N GLY A 238 1.83 12.67 -18.25
CA GLY A 238 1.82 12.56 -16.79
C GLY A 238 0.43 12.58 -16.15
N GLY A 239 0.37 12.22 -14.87
CA GLY A 239 -0.85 12.19 -14.08
C GLY A 239 -0.65 11.47 -12.75
N PRO A 240 -1.67 11.38 -11.88
CA PRO A 240 -1.60 10.58 -10.68
C PRO A 240 -1.72 9.08 -10.98
N ARG A 241 -1.38 8.27 -9.97
CA ARG A 241 -1.79 6.88 -9.86
C ARG A 241 -2.78 6.75 -8.72
N GLN A 242 -3.99 6.33 -9.02
CA GLN A 242 -5.08 6.17 -8.08
C GLN A 242 -4.76 5.04 -7.10
N ALA A 243 -5.19 5.21 -5.84
CA ALA A 243 -4.86 4.29 -4.78
C ALA A 243 -6.01 4.10 -3.78
N VAL A 244 -6.03 2.93 -3.14
CA VAL A 244 -6.92 2.58 -2.03
C VAL A 244 -6.11 1.91 -0.93
N PHE A 245 -6.48 2.15 0.33
CA PHE A 245 -5.75 1.63 1.49
C PHE A 245 -6.72 1.36 2.65
N ALA A 246 -6.29 0.50 3.58
CA ALA A 246 -7.02 0.11 4.78
C ALA A 246 -6.38 0.68 6.05
#